data_AF-A0A934K4H8-F1
#
_entry.id   AF-A0A934K4H8-F1
#
_cell.length_a   1.000
_cell.length_b   1.000
_cell.length_c   1.000
_cell.angle_alpha   90.00
_cell.angle_beta   90.00
_cell.angle_gamma   90.00
#
_symmetry.space_group_name_H-M   'P 1'
#
loop_
_entity.id
_entity.type
_entity.pdbx_description
1 polymer ?
#
loop_
_entity_poly.entity_id
_entity_poly.type
_entity_poly.pdbx_seq_one_letter_code
_entity_poly.pdbx_strand_id
1 'polypeptide(L)'
;MTLRRAVLGLGVLALLVGLVLVGLGLAAAGGVQLIVLGAVVLLGVTLEARRYRGRAGPGRWQATSERFVDPSTGRLTEVQYDPSTGERRYVDIGPGPSEPGSGR
;
A
#
# COMPACT_ATOMS: atom_id res chain seq x y z
N MET A 1 -10.69 -11.00 5.90
CA MET A 1 -9.98 -10.03 6.78
C MET A 1 -8.87 -9.39 5.96
N THR A 2 -8.73 -8.06 5.96
CA THR A 2 -7.56 -7.42 5.33
C THR A 2 -6.33 -7.64 6.21
N LEU A 3 -5.14 -7.85 5.61
CA LEU A 3 -3.87 -8.05 6.33
C LEU A 3 -3.66 -6.98 7.41
N ARG A 4 -3.98 -5.73 7.09
CA ARG A 4 -3.93 -4.60 8.03
C ARG A 4 -4.73 -4.82 9.31
N ARG A 5 -5.95 -5.37 9.22
CA ARG A 5 -6.78 -5.66 10.41
C ARG A 5 -6.18 -6.79 11.24
N ALA A 6 -5.61 -7.80 10.60
CA ALA A 6 -4.94 -8.89 11.29
C ALA A 6 -3.69 -8.40 12.04
N VAL A 7 -2.84 -7.59 11.40
CA VAL A 7 -1.63 -7.02 12.01
C VAL A 7 -1.98 -6.08 13.17
N LEU A 8 -3.02 -5.24 13.03
CA LEU A 8 -3.50 -4.40 14.14
C LEU A 8 -4.02 -5.24 15.30
N GLY A 9 -4.81 -6.29 15.02
CA GLY A 9 -5.31 -7.21 16.04
C GLY A 9 -4.17 -7.89 16.80
N LEU A 10 -3.14 -8.37 16.09
CA LEU A 10 -1.96 -8.98 16.69
C LEU A 10 -1.17 -7.99 17.55
N GLY A 11 -1.00 -6.75 17.08
CA GLY A 11 -0.32 -5.68 17.84
C GLY A 11 -1.06 -5.32 19.13
N VAL A 12 -2.39 -5.19 19.07
CA VAL A 12 -3.23 -4.96 20.27
C VAL A 12 -3.12 -6.14 21.23
N LEU A 13 -3.24 -7.37 20.71
CA LEU A 13 -3.15 -8.58 21.54
C LEU A 13 -1.80 -8.67 22.25
N ALA A 14 -0.69 -8.48 21.53
CA ALA A 14 0.65 -8.49 22.12
C ALA A 14 0.80 -7.44 23.23
N LEU A 15 0.27 -6.22 23.00
CA LEU A 15 0.32 -5.14 23.98
C LEU A 15 -0.49 -5.47 25.24
N LEU A 16 -1.70 -6.01 25.09
CA LEU A 16 -2.55 -6.41 26.22
C LEU A 16 -1.94 -7.57 27.02
N VAL A 17 -1.44 -8.61 26.34
CA VAL A 17 -0.77 -9.73 26.99
C VAL A 17 0.46 -9.25 27.76
N GLY A 18 1.27 -8.38 27.15
CA GLY A 18 2.45 -7.79 27.80
C GLY A 18 2.08 -7.00 29.05
N LEU A 19 1.05 -6.15 29.01
CA LEU A 19 0.54 -5.40 30.17
C LEU A 19 0.08 -6.32 31.30
N VAL A 20 -0.64 -7.41 30.99
CA VAL A 20 -1.08 -8.39 31.98
C VAL A 20 0.12 -9.09 32.63
N LEU A 21 1.11 -9.53 31.84
CA LEU A 21 2.31 -10.20 32.37
C LEU A 21 3.14 -9.30 33.29
N VAL A 22 3.26 -8.01 32.96
CA VAL A 22 3.95 -7.03 33.82
C VAL A 22 3.12 -6.74 35.07
N GLY A 23 1.82 -6.48 34.92
CA GLY A 23 0.93 -6.14 36.04
C GLY A 23 0.78 -7.25 37.06
N LEU A 24 0.87 -8.53 36.63
CA LEU A 24 0.84 -9.70 37.51
C LEU A 24 2.23 -10.12 38.02
N GLY A 25 3.32 -9.49 37.55
CA GLY A 25 4.69 -9.83 37.96
C GLY A 25 5.19 -11.20 37.47
N LEU A 26 4.47 -11.89 36.59
CA LEU A 26 4.77 -13.28 36.18
C LEU A 26 5.94 -13.38 35.20
N ALA A 27 6.18 -12.34 34.41
CA ALA A 27 7.25 -12.32 33.40
C ALA A 27 7.60 -10.87 33.00
N ALA A 28 8.04 -10.03 33.94
CA ALA A 28 8.20 -8.60 33.70
C ALA A 28 9.06 -8.26 32.46
N ALA A 29 10.21 -8.92 32.27
CA ALA A 29 11.08 -8.69 31.11
C ALA A 29 10.40 -9.06 29.78
N GLY A 30 9.78 -10.25 29.71
CA GLY A 30 9.04 -10.70 28.52
C GLY A 30 7.79 -9.87 28.24
N GLY A 31 7.10 -9.43 29.30
CA GLY A 31 5.95 -8.54 29.22
C GLY A 31 6.33 -7.17 28.66
N VAL A 32 7.43 -6.58 29.11
CA VAL A 32 7.97 -5.34 28.54
C VAL A 32 8.33 -5.51 27.06
N GLN A 33 8.96 -6.62 26.66
CA GLN A 33 9.25 -6.91 25.26
C GLN A 33 7.97 -6.95 24.41
N LEU A 34 6.91 -7.60 24.89
CA LEU A 34 5.62 -7.67 24.20
C LEU A 34 4.92 -6.31 24.09
N ILE A 35 5.00 -5.48 25.13
CA ILE A 35 4.47 -4.11 25.11
C ILE A 35 5.19 -3.29 24.05
N VAL A 36 6.52 -3.32 24.02
CA VAL A 36 7.32 -2.58 23.04
C VAL A 36 7.02 -3.07 21.63
N LEU A 37 6.99 -4.40 21.41
CA LEU A 37 6.69 -4.97 20.11
C LEU A 37 5.29 -4.58 19.62
N GLY A 38 4.28 -4.72 20.49
CA GLY A 38 2.90 -4.33 20.19
C GLY A 38 2.79 -2.83 19.85
N ALA A 39 3.44 -1.97 20.64
CA ALA A 39 3.47 -0.53 20.41
C ALA A 39 4.15 -0.17 19.07
N VAL A 40 5.30 -0.78 18.75
CA VAL A 40 6.01 -0.55 17.48
C VAL A 40 5.16 -0.97 16.28
N VAL A 41 4.49 -2.13 16.35
CA VAL A 41 3.59 -2.61 15.29
C VAL A 41 2.42 -1.65 15.10
N LEU A 42 1.76 -1.24 16.18
CA LEU A 42 0.63 -0.31 16.11
C LEU A 42 1.06 1.05 15.55
N LEU A 43 2.20 1.56 16.00
CA LEU A 43 2.75 2.83 15.53
C LEU A 43 3.14 2.74 14.05
N GLY A 44 3.84 1.68 13.64
CA GLY A 44 4.24 1.46 12.26
C GLY A 44 3.04 1.44 11.31
N VAL A 45 2.02 0.64 11.62
CA VAL A 45 0.82 0.51 10.75
C VAL A 45 0.00 1.80 10.72
N THR A 46 -0.08 2.54 11.83
CA THR A 46 -0.82 3.81 11.87
C THR A 46 -0.09 4.93 11.16
N LEU A 47 1.23 5.03 11.30
CA LEU A 47 2.07 6.00 10.60
C LEU A 47 2.14 5.72 9.10
N GLU A 48 2.31 4.46 8.70
CA GLU A 48 2.30 4.05 7.30
C GLU A 48 0.96 4.40 6.64
N ALA A 49 -0.16 4.09 7.30
CA ALA A 49 -1.48 4.43 6.79
C ALA A 49 -1.68 5.95 6.64
N ARG A 50 -1.09 6.77 7.52
CA ARG A 50 -1.11 8.23 7.39
C ARG A 50 -0.21 8.71 6.25
N ARG A 51 0.99 8.13 6.10
CA ARG A 51 1.98 8.49 5.08
C ARG A 51 1.52 8.17 3.66
N TYR A 52 0.85 7.03 3.47
CA TYR A 52 0.25 6.66 2.18
C TYR A 52 -0.98 7.51 1.86
N ARG A 53 -1.88 7.76 2.83
CA ARG A 53 -3.02 8.66 2.62
C ARG A 53 -2.60 10.11 2.36
N GLY A 54 -1.50 10.59 2.95
CA GLY A 54 -1.00 11.94 2.71
C GLY A 54 -0.34 12.14 1.34
N ARG A 55 0.10 11.06 0.68
CA ARG A 55 0.58 11.08 -0.72
C ARG A 55 -0.52 10.80 -1.74
N ALA A 56 -1.54 10.05 -1.34
CA ALA A 56 -2.77 9.90 -2.10
C ALA A 56 -3.57 11.21 -1.99
N GLY A 57 -3.32 12.16 -2.90
CA GLY A 57 -4.29 13.21 -3.17
C GLY A 57 -5.68 12.59 -3.47
N PRO A 58 -6.79 13.31 -3.24
CA PRO A 58 -8.12 12.74 -3.35
C PRO A 58 -8.36 12.11 -4.73
N GLY A 59 -8.51 10.78 -4.78
CA GLY A 59 -9.12 9.99 -5.87
C GLY A 59 -8.68 10.30 -7.31
N ARG A 60 -7.55 10.97 -7.52
CA ARG A 60 -7.13 11.38 -8.86
C ARG A 60 -6.18 10.31 -9.40
N TRP A 61 -6.65 9.61 -10.43
CA TRP A 61 -5.83 8.72 -11.23
C TRP A 61 -4.49 9.39 -11.56
N GLN A 62 -3.39 8.73 -11.20
CA GLN A 62 -2.04 9.23 -11.42
C GLN A 62 -1.45 8.53 -12.63
N ALA A 63 -0.98 9.29 -13.61
CA ALA A 63 -0.22 8.74 -14.71
C ALA A 63 1.02 8.01 -14.18
N THR A 64 1.16 6.75 -14.55
CA THR A 64 2.43 6.05 -14.43
C THR A 64 3.24 6.39 -15.68
N SER A 65 4.56 6.44 -15.58
CA SER A 65 5.44 6.70 -16.74
C SER A 65 5.42 5.59 -17.80
N GLU A 66 4.50 4.63 -17.68
CA GLU A 66 4.34 3.47 -18.53
C GLU A 66 3.36 3.79 -19.68
N ARG A 67 3.87 3.73 -20.91
CA ARG A 67 3.12 3.94 -22.15
C ARG A 67 3.46 2.84 -23.14
N PHE A 68 2.45 2.35 -23.86
CA PHE A 68 2.63 1.33 -24.89
C PHE A 68 1.56 1.46 -25.97
N VAL A 69 1.82 0.86 -27.14
CA VAL A 69 0.83 0.78 -28.22
C VAL A 69 -0.02 -0.47 -27.96
N ASP A 70 -1.32 -0.29 -27.81
CA ASP A 70 -2.26 -1.40 -27.64
C ASP A 70 -2.38 -2.17 -28.97
N PRO A 71 -2.02 -3.46 -29.04
CA PRO A 71 -2.06 -4.23 -30.28
C PRO A 71 -3.47 -4.46 -30.82
N SER A 72 -4.50 -4.33 -29.97
CA SER A 72 -5.89 -4.53 -30.39
C SER A 72 -6.49 -3.30 -31.09
N THR A 73 -5.96 -2.11 -30.79
CA THR A 73 -6.48 -0.82 -31.30
C THR A 73 -5.46 -0.01 -32.10
N GLY A 74 -4.17 -0.32 -31.98
CA GLY A 74 -3.08 0.48 -32.55
C GLY A 74 -2.87 1.84 -31.86
N ARG A 75 -3.54 2.08 -30.72
CA ARG A 75 -3.53 3.38 -30.04
C ARG A 75 -2.52 3.42 -28.90
N LEU A 76 -2.00 4.61 -28.62
CA LEU A 76 -1.09 4.84 -27.52
C LEU A 76 -1.88 4.83 -26.21
N THR A 77 -1.52 3.93 -25.31
CA THR A 77 -2.17 3.72 -24.02
C THR A 77 -1.20 4.11 -22.91
N GLU A 78 -1.67 4.92 -21.97
CA GLU A 78 -0.98 5.25 -20.72
C GLU A 78 -1.62 4.51 -19.56
N VAL A 79 -0.80 3.93 -18.69
CA VAL A 79 -1.28 3.29 -17.47
C VAL A 79 -1.44 4.34 -16.39
N GLN A 80 -2.63 4.41 -15.78
CA GLN A 80 -2.88 5.26 -14.62
C GLN A 80 -3.15 4.39 -13.39
N TYR A 81 -2.69 4.86 -12.22
CA TYR A 81 -2.80 4.18 -10.93
C TYR A 81 -3.65 5.00 -9.97
N ASP A 82 -4.59 4.35 -9.29
CA ASP A 82 -5.30 4.93 -8.15
C ASP A 82 -4.63 4.50 -6.85
N PRO A 83 -3.97 5.41 -6.10
CA PRO A 83 -3.30 5.08 -4.85
C PRO A 83 -4.26 4.78 -3.70
N SER A 84 -5.54 5.12 -3.82
CA SER A 84 -6.54 4.90 -2.78
C SER A 84 -7.14 3.49 -2.84
N THR A 85 -7.34 2.96 -4.06
CA THR A 85 -7.89 1.62 -4.29
C THR A 85 -6.82 0.59 -4.66
N GLY A 86 -5.68 1.04 -5.19
CA GLY A 86 -4.66 0.18 -5.77
C GLY A 86 -4.95 -0.25 -7.21
N GLU A 87 -6.03 0.24 -7.82
CA GLU A 87 -6.44 -0.12 -9.16
C GLU A 87 -5.51 0.49 -10.22
N ARG A 88 -5.37 -0.22 -11.34
CA ARG A 88 -4.71 0.26 -12.55
C ARG A 88 -5.74 0.33 -13.66
N ARG A 89 -5.71 1.42 -14.42
CA ARG A 89 -6.52 1.58 -15.62
C ARG A 89 -5.65 1.93 -16.81
N TYR A 90 -6.13 1.57 -17.98
CA TYR A 90 -5.51 1.84 -19.26
C TYR A 90 -6.30 2.96 -19.91
N VAL A 91 -5.63 4.07 -20.23
CA VAL A 91 -6.27 5.24 -20.83
C VAL A 91 -5.60 5.50 -22.16
N ASP A 92 -6.43 5.58 -23.19
CA ASP A 92 -6.01 5.97 -24.52
C ASP A 92 -5.63 7.45 -24.55
N ILE A 93 -4.40 7.74 -24.98
CA ILE A 93 -3.83 9.09 -25.05
C ILE A 93 -3.58 9.55 -26.49
N GLY A 94 -4.04 8.80 -27.50
CA GLY A 94 -3.97 9.21 -28.90
C GLY A 94 -3.40 8.14 -29.86
N PRO A 95 -2.99 8.54 -31.07
CA PRO A 95 -2.39 7.62 -32.03
C PRO A 95 -1.04 7.10 -31.51
N GLY A 96 -0.76 5.82 -31.74
CA GLY A 96 0.60 5.28 -31.57
C GLY A 96 1.59 6.04 -32.45
N PRO A 97 2.88 6.13 -32.04
CA PRO A 97 3.91 6.61 -32.96
C PRO A 97 3.86 5.76 -34.24
N SER A 98 3.71 6.41 -35.39
CA SER A 98 3.79 5.75 -36.70
C SER A 98 5.15 5.07 -36.80
N GLU A 99 5.17 3.74 -36.98
CA GLU A 99 6.41 2.99 -37.18
C GLU A 99 7.24 3.68 -38.28
N PRO A 100 8.46 4.14 -37.97
CA PRO A 100 9.35 4.67 -38.99
C PRO A 100 9.88 3.50 -39.81
N GLY A 101 9.28 3.28 -40.99
CA GLY A 101 9.89 2.48 -42.05
C GLY A 101 9.30 1.08 -42.28
N SER A 102 8.02 0.99 -42.69
CA SER A 102 7.58 -0.07 -43.61
C SER A 102 7.76 0.42 -45.04
N GLY A 103 9.02 0.56 -45.46
CA GLY A 103 9.41 0.98 -46.79
C GLY A 103 10.16 -0.14 -47.49
N ARG A 104 9.39 -1.07 -48.07
CA ARG A 104 9.76 -2.10 -49.06
C ARG A 104 10.87 -3.09 -48.71
#